data_AF-A0A2V7J5Y5-F1
#
_entry.id   AF-A0A2V7J5Y5-F1
#
_cell.length_a   1.000
_cell.length_b   1.000
_cell.length_c   1.000
_cell.angle_alpha   90.00
_cell.angle_beta   90.00
_cell.angle_gamma   90.00
#
_symmetry.space_group_name_H-M   'P 1'
#
loop_
_entity.id
_entity.type
_entity.pdbx_description
1 polymer ?
#
loop_
_entity_poly.entity_id
_entity_poly.type
_entity_poly.pdbx_seq_one_letter_code
_entity_poly.pdbx_strand_id
1 'polypeptide(L)' 'MLPALQRVIYNPLDKPENEKLADLTPREIAVLAPLLACIVWIGVYPAPILRRMEPAAKQLIQSVRLDAATFTATR' A
#
# COMPACT_ATOMS: atom_id res chain seq x y z
N MET A 1 4.03 1.02 -19.52
CA MET A 1 4.11 -0.40 -19.08
C MET A 1 5.17 -0.51 -17.99
N LEU A 2 4.89 -1.24 -16.91
CA LEU A 2 5.77 -1.34 -15.73
C LEU A 2 6.98 -2.26 -16.06
N PRO A 3 8.23 -1.75 -16.09
CA PRO A 3 9.39 -2.50 -16.57
C PRO A 3 9.69 -3.78 -15.77
N ALA A 4 9.30 -3.81 -14.50
CA ALA A 4 9.43 -5.00 -13.66
C ALA A 4 8.50 -6.13 -14.12
N LEU A 5 7.23 -5.81 -14.40
CA LEU A 5 6.24 -6.80 -14.84
C LEU A 5 6.62 -7.40 -16.20
N GLN A 6 7.12 -6.57 -17.12
CA GLN A 6 7.58 -7.01 -18.45
C GLN A 6 8.70 -8.04 -18.37
N ARG A 7 9.71 -7.80 -17.53
CA ARG A 7 10.87 -8.70 -17.40
C ARG A 7 10.55 -9.98 -16.64
N VAL A 8 9.62 -9.92 -15.69
CA VAL A 8 9.31 -11.06 -14.80
C VAL A 8 8.26 -12.01 -15.41
N ILE A 9 7.24 -11.49 -16.10
CA ILE A 9 6.11 -12.31 -16.59
C ILE A 9 6.19 -12.59 -18.09
N TYR A 10 6.70 -11.65 -18.89
CA TYR A 10 6.58 -11.71 -20.36
C TYR A 10 7.86 -12.16 -21.07
N ASN A 11 8.95 -12.44 -20.34
CA ASN A 11 10.18 -12.98 -20.91
C ASN A 11 10.11 -14.52 -20.97
N PRO A 12 10.72 -15.18 -21.97
CA PRO A 12 10.86 -16.64 -21.97
C PRO A 12 11.53 -17.16 -20.69
N LEU A 13 11.20 -18.40 -20.30
CA LEU A 13 11.83 -19.05 -19.16
C LEU A 13 13.32 -19.30 -19.47
N ASP A 14 14.19 -18.53 -18.83
CA ASP A 14 15.64 -18.66 -18.99
C ASP A 14 16.24 -19.80 -18.14
N LYS A 15 15.48 -20.35 -17.18
CA LYS A 15 15.93 -21.39 -16.24
C LYS A 15 15.02 -22.62 -16.31
N PRO A 16 15.53 -23.80 -16.72
CA PRO A 16 14.73 -25.02 -16.84
C PRO A 16 14.23 -25.57 -15.49
N GLU A 17 14.83 -25.15 -14.39
CA GLU A 17 14.40 -25.49 -13.02
C GLU A 17 13.05 -24.86 -12.66
N ASN A 18 12.74 -23.70 -13.22
CA ASN A 18 11.51 -22.96 -12.94
C ASN A 18 10.28 -23.55 -13.65
N GLU A 19 10.48 -24.40 -14.67
CA GLU A 19 9.38 -25.08 -15.39
C GLU A 19 8.63 -26.07 -14.49
N LYS A 20 9.30 -26.60 -13.47
CA LYS A 20 8.73 -27.58 -12.54
C LYS A 20 8.19 -26.94 -11.26
N LEU A 21 8.30 -25.62 -11.13
CA LEU A 21 7.81 -24.90 -9.96
C LEU A 21 6.28 -24.87 -10.03
N ALA A 22 5.64 -25.56 -9.09
CA ALA A 22 4.19 -25.51 -8.97
C ALA A 22 3.75 -24.09 -8.57
N ASP A 23 2.65 -23.64 -9.15
CA ASP A 23 1.98 -22.40 -8.75
C ASP A 23 1.50 -22.45 -7.30
N LEU A 24 0.92 -21.32 -6.85
CA LEU A 24 0.48 -21.12 -5.48
C LEU A 24 -0.32 -22.30 -4.93
N THR A 25 0.12 -22.80 -3.78
CA THR A 25 -0.60 -23.88 -3.11
C THR A 25 -1.90 -23.36 -2.49
N PRO A 26 -2.93 -24.20 -2.28
CA PRO A 26 -4.20 -23.77 -1.66
C PRO A 26 -4.03 -23.10 -0.30
N ARG A 27 -2.98 -23.46 0.45
CA ARG A 27 -2.62 -22.83 1.72
C ARG A 27 -2.10 -21.40 1.53
N GLU A 28 -1.26 -21.17 0.52
CA GLU A 28 -0.75 -19.84 0.20
C GLU A 28 -1.87 -18.91 -0.24
N ILE A 29 -2.81 -19.43 -1.05
CA ILE A 29 -4.01 -18.67 -1.45
C ILE A 29 -4.86 -18.33 -0.21
N ALA A 30 -5.03 -19.25 0.73
CA ALA A 30 -5.79 -18.98 1.96
C ALA A 30 -5.16 -17.88 2.83
N VAL A 31 -3.83 -17.69 2.77
CA VAL A 31 -3.13 -16.60 3.47
C VAL A 31 -3.17 -15.30 2.66
N LEU A 32 -3.05 -15.38 1.33
CA LEU A 32 -3.02 -14.22 0.45
C LEU A 32 -4.40 -13.58 0.25
N ALA A 33 -5.46 -14.40 0.17
CA ALA A 33 -6.83 -13.96 -0.04
C ALA A 33 -7.33 -12.93 0.98
N PRO A 34 -7.18 -13.12 2.32
CA PRO A 34 -7.62 -12.10 3.28
C PRO A 34 -6.83 -10.79 3.17
N LEU A 35 -5.53 -10.87 2.85
CA LEU A 35 -4.69 -9.69 2.59
C LEU A 35 -5.21 -8.88 1.40
N LEU A 36 -5.50 -9.54 0.28
CA LEU A 36 -6.09 -8.91 -0.89
C LEU A 36 -7.48 -8.36 -0.61
N ALA A 37 -8.30 -9.08 0.16
CA ALA A 37 -9.62 -8.60 0.57
C ALA A 37 -9.51 -7.30 1.39
N CYS A 38 -8.54 -7.19 2.30
CA CYS A 38 -8.26 -5.95 3.03
C CYS A 38 -7.83 -4.83 2.07
N ILE A 39 -6.91 -5.09 1.12
CA ILE A 39 -6.46 -4.08 0.16
C ILE A 39 -7.63 -3.55 -0.67
N VAL A 40 -8.48 -4.46 -1.18
CA VAL A 40 -9.66 -4.09 -1.98
C VAL A 40 -10.68 -3.33 -1.12
N TRP A 41 -10.94 -3.78 0.10
CA TRP A 41 -11.84 -3.09 1.04
C TRP A 41 -11.39 -1.65 1.25
N ILE A 42 -10.11 -1.43 1.56
CA ILE A 42 -9.56 -0.10 1.82
C ILE A 42 -9.62 0.77 0.55
N GLY A 43 -9.35 0.18 -0.62
CA GLY A 43 -9.44 0.88 -1.89
C GLY A 43 -10.86 1.34 -2.23
N VAL A 44 -11.87 0.51 -1.97
CA VAL A 44 -13.28 0.83 -2.26
C VAL A 44 -13.88 1.74 -1.18
N TYR A 45 -13.59 1.51 0.09
CA TYR A 45 -14.13 2.29 1.21
C TYR A 45 -13.03 2.67 2.22
N PRO A 46 -12.27 3.75 1.95
CA PRO A 46 -11.19 4.21 2.83
C PRO A 46 -11.69 5.01 4.05
N ALA A 47 -12.95 5.48 4.04
CA ALA A 47 -13.54 6.31 5.08
C ALA A 47 -13.42 5.80 6.55
N PRO A 48 -13.55 4.50 6.88
CA PRO A 48 -13.49 4.05 8.26
C PRO A 48 -12.08 4.19 8.84
N ILE A 49 -11.03 4.01 8.03
CA ILE A 49 -9.64 4.22 8.44
C ILE A 49 -9.35 5.72 8.54
N LEU A 50 -9.77 6.49 7.54
CA LEU A 50 -9.56 7.94 7.52
C LEU A 50 -10.21 8.63 8.72
N ARG A 51 -11.48 8.30 9.04
CA ARG A 51 -12.20 8.86 10.20
C ARG A 51 -11.49 8.58 11.52
N ARG A 52 -10.81 7.43 11.66
CA ARG A 52 -10.06 7.10 12.87
C ARG A 52 -8.77 7.91 12.99
N MET A 53 -8.15 8.25 11.87
CA MET A 53 -6.91 9.05 11.78
C MET A 53 -7.16 10.56 11.82
N GLU A 54 -8.35 11.01 11.40
CA GLU A 54 -8.69 12.42 11.24
C GLU A 54 -8.46 13.29 12.50
N PRO A 55 -8.77 12.86 13.73
CA PRO A 55 -8.53 13.68 14.93
C PRO A 55 -7.03 13.93 15.16
N ALA A 56 -6.21 12.89 15.01
CA ALA A 56 -4.76 13.00 15.18
C ALA A 56 -4.14 13.88 14.07
N ALA A 57 -4.59 13.72 12.84
CA ALA A 57 -4.16 14.57 11.72
C ALA A 57 -4.53 16.04 11.96
N LYS A 58 -5.75 16.33 12.46
CA LYS A 58 -6.19 17.69 12.78
C LYS A 58 -5.33 18.34 13.87
N GLN A 59 -4.99 17.60 14.93
CA GLN A 59 -4.11 18.09 15.99
C GLN A 59 -2.72 18.43 15.45
N LEU A 60 -2.14 17.57 14.60
CA LEU A 60 -0.84 17.82 13.96
C LEU A 60 -0.88 19.03 13.01
N ILE A 61 -1.95 19.19 12.23
CA ILE A 61 -2.10 20.36 11.36
C ILE A 61 -2.21 21.64 12.18
N GLN A 62 -2.92 21.61 13.31
CA GLN A 62 -3.07 22.76 14.19
C GLN A 62 -1.73 23.16 14.82
N SER A 63 -0.94 22.20 15.32
CA SER A 63 0.37 22.50 15.91
C SER A 63 1.31 23.16 14.89
N VAL A 64 1.41 22.58 13.69
CA VAL A 64 2.27 23.13 12.62
C VAL A 64 1.83 24.53 12.18
N ARG A 65 0.51 24.81 12.14
CA ARG A 65 0.01 26.16 11.80
C ARG A 65 0.34 27.21 12.86
N LEU A 66 0.28 26.85 14.14
CA LEU A 66 0.64 27.75 15.25
C LEU A 66 2.14 28.10 15.18
N ASP A 67 2.99 27.11 14.91
CA ASP A 67 4.44 27.31 14.76
C ASP A 67 4.75 28.21 13.53
N ALA A 68 4.08 27.97 12.40
CA ALA A 68 4.23 28.79 11.20
C ALA A 68 3.78 30.24 11.39
N ALA A 69 2.68 30.47 12.14
CA ALA A 69 2.21 31.81 12.46
C ALA A 69 3.20 32.54 13.39
N THR A 70 3.77 31.84 14.37
CA THR A 70 4.76 32.40 15.30
C THR A 70 6.08 32.73 14.60
N PHE A 71 6.53 31.88 13.66
CA PHE A 71 7.70 32.13 12.83
C PHE A 71 7.54 33.37 11.95
N THR A 72 6.35 33.57 11.38
CA THR A 72 6.06 34.74 10.54
C THR A 72 5.98 36.03 11.36
N ALA A 73 5.49 35.98 12.59
CA ALA A 73 5.37 37.15 13.48
C ALA A 73 6.71 37.59 14.11
N THR A 74 7.73 36.72 14.11
CA THR A 74 9.05 36.98 14.71
C THR A 74 10.08 37.43 13.65
N ARG A 75 9.69 37.48 12.37
CA ARG A 75 10.48 38.02 11.24
C ARG A 75 10.00 39.41 10.86
#